data_AF-A0A382XV95-F1
#
_entry.id   AF-A0A382XV95-F1
#
_cell.length_a   1.000
_cell.length_b   1.000
_cell.length_c   1.000
_cell.angle_alpha   90.00
_cell.angle_beta   90.00
_cell.angle_gamma   90.00
#
_symmetry.space_group_name_H-M   'P 1'
#
loop_
_entity.id
_entity.type
_entity.pdbx_description
1 polymer ?
#
loop_
_entity_poly.entity_id
_entity_poly.type
_entity_poly.pdbx_seq_one_letter_code
_entity_poly.pdbx_strand_id
1 'polypeptide(L)'
;MENYLKKTLREASSAYYSGSPIMTDQEFDALARAANFNEVGTREGRIPHAFRMYSLQKIFEGQKSPFSSNEVIVTPKLDGSAISILYVHGELQRVLTRGDGKCGIDITDKGSMLPQRLESYYDEVLQVTGEIVAPKSVPNSRNYAAGALNLKDISEFLSRDLCFIAYGLEPFGRTYCEDMEALQTSGFSTVIDEDWAQFPHDGTVWRLDDNENFLDLGYTAHHPRGAFALKKQHKGVTTTLLDVEWQVGKS
;
A
#
# COMPACT_ATOMS: atom_id res chain seq x y z
N MET A 1 3.60 19.33 21.38
CA MET A 1 4.09 17.94 21.43
C MET A 1 4.89 17.74 20.15
N GLU A 2 6.19 17.47 20.26
CA GLU A 2 7.03 17.21 19.08
C GLU A 2 6.54 15.92 18.41
N ASN A 3 6.31 15.96 17.10
CA ASN A 3 5.89 14.79 16.32
C ASN A 3 6.96 13.68 16.51
N TYR A 4 6.57 12.50 16.99
CA TYR A 4 7.46 11.37 17.29
C TYR A 4 8.46 11.12 16.15
N LEU A 5 7.99 11.19 14.89
CA LEU A 5 8.83 11.04 13.69
C LEU A 5 9.96 12.08 13.61
N LYS A 6 9.67 13.35 13.97
CA LYS A 6 10.68 14.42 13.97
C LYS A 6 11.71 14.24 15.08
N LYS A 7 11.28 13.69 16.23
CA LYS A 7 12.18 13.35 17.33
C LYS A 7 13.12 12.22 16.91
N THR A 8 12.58 11.11 16.41
CA THR A 8 13.38 9.97 15.93
C THR A 8 14.37 10.37 14.84
N LEU A 9 13.95 11.21 13.90
CA LEU A 9 14.83 11.69 12.84
C LEU A 9 16.00 12.55 13.35
N ARG A 10 15.78 13.35 14.40
CA ARG A 10 16.85 14.14 15.05
C ARG A 10 17.85 13.23 15.78
N GLU A 11 17.35 12.22 16.47
CA GLU A 11 18.18 11.21 17.14
C GLU A 11 19.05 10.46 16.12
N ALA A 12 18.45 10.00 15.03
CA ALA A 12 19.16 9.33 13.94
C ALA A 12 20.22 10.24 13.28
N SER A 13 19.88 11.49 13.00
CA SER A 13 20.80 12.49 12.45
C SER A 13 22.00 12.71 13.38
N SER A 14 21.75 12.91 14.68
CA SER A 14 22.83 13.07 15.67
C SER A 14 23.74 11.85 15.72
N ALA A 15 23.18 10.64 15.69
CA ALA A 15 23.91 9.40 15.77
C ALA A 15 24.80 9.16 14.54
N TYR A 16 24.32 9.53 13.35
CA TYR A 16 25.09 9.51 12.10
C TYR A 16 26.32 10.43 12.18
N TYR A 17 26.15 11.69 12.59
CA TYR A 17 27.26 12.64 12.72
C TYR A 17 28.26 12.27 13.81
N SER A 18 27.83 11.53 14.84
CA SER A 18 28.73 10.99 15.86
C SER A 18 29.42 9.68 15.45
N GLY A 19 29.18 9.16 14.25
CA GLY A 19 29.81 7.93 13.74
C GLY A 19 29.22 6.63 14.28
N SER A 20 27.97 6.65 14.75
CA SER A 20 27.24 5.48 15.26
C SER A 20 25.80 5.48 14.72
N PRO A 21 25.61 5.30 13.41
CA PRO A 21 24.27 5.33 12.80
C PRO A 21 23.37 4.25 13.41
N ILE A 22 22.12 4.63 13.72
CA ILE A 22 21.11 3.75 14.35
C ILE A 22 20.06 3.21 13.37
N MET A 23 20.14 3.62 12.10
CA MET A 23 19.29 3.14 11.01
C MET A 23 20.06 3.27 9.68
N THR A 24 19.59 2.56 8.66
CA THR A 24 20.16 2.63 7.31
C THR A 24 19.81 3.95 6.61
N ASP A 25 20.55 4.31 5.56
CA ASP A 25 20.28 5.51 4.75
C ASP A 25 18.87 5.48 4.14
N GLN A 26 18.41 4.29 3.72
CA GLN A 26 17.07 4.11 3.16
C GLN A 26 15.97 4.38 4.20
N GLU A 27 16.14 3.89 5.42
CA GLU A 27 15.21 4.14 6.54
C GLU A 27 15.22 5.61 6.95
N PHE A 28 16.40 6.23 7.00
CA PHE A 28 16.53 7.66 7.28
C PHE A 28 15.79 8.50 6.23
N ASP A 29 15.99 8.21 4.95
CA ASP A 29 15.31 8.90 3.84
C ASP A 29 13.78 8.69 3.89
N ALA A 30 13.34 7.47 4.20
CA ALA A 30 11.93 7.13 4.35
C ALA A 30 11.29 7.91 5.51
N LEU A 31 11.96 7.95 6.66
CA LEU A 31 11.53 8.70 7.84
C LEU A 31 11.53 10.21 7.57
N ALA A 32 12.56 10.75 6.90
CA ALA A 32 12.66 12.15 6.52
C ALA A 32 11.51 12.58 5.59
N ARG A 33 11.17 11.73 4.60
CA ARG A 33 10.00 11.94 3.74
C ARG A 33 8.72 11.93 4.58
N ALA A 34 8.50 10.91 5.39
CA ALA A 34 7.30 10.80 6.22
C ALA A 34 7.15 11.96 7.23
N ALA A 35 8.25 12.49 7.75
CA ALA A 35 8.25 13.61 8.67
C ALA A 35 8.00 14.98 7.99
N ASN A 36 7.90 15.02 6.65
CA ASN A 36 7.91 16.27 5.86
C ASN A 36 9.14 17.13 6.21
N PHE A 37 10.30 16.50 6.42
CA PHE A 37 11.47 17.21 6.95
C PHE A 37 12.07 18.22 5.97
N ASN A 38 11.96 17.94 4.66
CA ASN A 38 12.61 18.72 3.59
C ASN A 38 11.65 19.53 2.69
N GLU A 39 10.32 19.38 2.80
CA GLU A 39 9.38 20.12 1.93
C GLU A 39 8.99 21.47 2.53
N VAL A 40 9.44 22.56 1.89
CA VAL A 40 8.92 23.92 2.10
C VAL A 40 7.77 24.13 1.11
N GLY A 41 6.53 23.90 1.55
CA GLY A 41 5.33 24.12 0.74
C GLY A 41 4.12 23.40 1.30
N THR A 42 3.01 24.12 1.49
CA THR A 42 1.77 23.59 2.05
C THR A 42 1.03 22.78 0.99
N ARG A 43 1.24 21.46 0.92
CA ARG A 43 0.25 20.56 0.30
C ARG A 43 -0.89 20.39 1.29
N GLU A 44 -1.86 21.29 1.25
CA GLU A 44 -3.00 21.30 2.19
C GLU A 44 -3.61 19.89 2.31
N GLY A 45 -3.55 19.33 3.52
CA GLY A 45 -4.20 18.06 3.87
C GLY A 45 -3.60 16.77 3.30
N ARG A 46 -2.50 16.81 2.52
CA ARG A 46 -1.88 15.61 1.94
C ARG A 46 -0.52 15.32 2.55
N ILE A 47 -0.33 14.09 3.02
CA ILE A 47 0.88 13.64 3.73
C ILE A 47 1.67 12.69 2.84
N PRO A 48 2.99 12.84 2.68
CA PRO A 48 3.80 11.89 1.92
C PRO A 48 3.87 10.52 2.60
N HIS A 49 3.92 9.49 1.77
CA HIS A 49 4.26 8.14 2.19
C HIS A 49 5.77 8.03 2.46
N ALA A 50 6.17 7.13 3.36
CA ALA A 50 7.58 6.84 3.60
C ALA A 50 8.21 6.17 2.37
N PHE A 51 7.46 5.25 1.76
CA PHE A 51 7.75 4.60 0.48
C PHE A 51 6.58 4.80 -0.50
N ARG A 52 6.90 5.02 -1.78
CA ARG A 52 5.89 5.35 -2.79
C ARG A 52 5.01 4.14 -3.12
N MET A 53 3.69 4.31 -3.09
CA MET A 53 2.72 3.30 -3.50
C MET A 53 2.44 3.33 -5.01
N TYR A 54 3.02 2.40 -5.76
CA TYR A 54 2.83 2.31 -7.21
C TYR A 54 1.49 1.68 -7.60
N SER A 55 1.05 1.92 -8.85
CA SER A 55 0.01 1.11 -9.48
C SER A 55 0.63 -0.12 -10.14
N LEU A 56 -0.18 -1.10 -10.52
CA LEU A 56 0.26 -2.22 -11.34
C LEU A 56 -0.01 -1.97 -12.83
N GLN A 57 0.90 -2.44 -13.68
CA GLN A 57 0.65 -2.56 -15.12
C GLN A 57 -0.48 -3.57 -15.33
N LYS A 58 -1.43 -3.26 -16.22
CA LYS A 58 -2.51 -4.19 -16.59
C LYS A 58 -2.09 -4.97 -17.82
N ILE A 59 -2.19 -6.29 -17.76
CA ILE A 59 -2.00 -7.20 -18.89
C ILE A 59 -3.30 -7.97 -19.07
N PHE A 60 -3.73 -8.14 -20.32
CA PHE A 60 -4.95 -8.88 -20.63
C PHE A 60 -4.61 -10.29 -21.11
N GLU A 61 -5.48 -11.26 -20.82
CA GLU A 61 -5.32 -12.66 -21.28
C GLU A 61 -5.00 -12.72 -22.78
N GLY A 62 -4.01 -13.54 -23.14
CA GLY A 62 -3.51 -13.66 -24.52
C GLY A 62 -2.33 -12.74 -24.86
N GLN A 63 -2.00 -11.77 -24.01
CA GLN A 63 -0.76 -11.00 -24.14
C GLN A 63 0.43 -11.74 -23.50
N LYS A 64 1.64 -11.52 -24.02
CA LYS A 64 2.86 -12.14 -23.52
C LYS A 64 3.18 -11.61 -22.11
N SER A 65 3.39 -12.51 -21.16
CA SER A 65 3.91 -12.17 -19.83
C SER A 65 5.32 -11.58 -19.95
N PRO A 66 5.64 -10.53 -19.19
CA PRO A 66 7.00 -9.97 -19.13
C PRO A 66 8.01 -10.91 -18.45
N PHE A 67 7.55 -11.89 -17.65
CA PHE A 67 8.41 -12.83 -16.88
C PHE A 67 7.96 -14.29 -17.06
N SER A 68 8.87 -15.23 -16.81
CA SER A 68 8.62 -16.67 -16.71
C SER A 68 7.66 -16.99 -15.55
N SER A 69 6.80 -18.00 -15.71
CA SER A 69 5.83 -18.40 -14.69
C SER A 69 6.44 -19.04 -13.43
N ASN A 70 7.70 -19.48 -13.48
CA ASN A 70 8.30 -20.30 -12.41
C ASN A 70 8.96 -19.47 -11.30
N GLU A 71 8.94 -18.14 -11.41
CA GLU A 71 9.68 -17.22 -10.52
C GLU A 71 8.74 -16.20 -9.85
N VAL A 72 7.44 -16.40 -9.99
CA VAL A 72 6.42 -15.43 -9.58
C VAL A 72 5.47 -16.02 -8.54
N ILE A 73 5.10 -15.20 -7.58
CA ILE A 73 3.98 -15.45 -6.69
C ILE A 73 2.73 -14.84 -7.32
N VAL A 74 1.67 -15.65 -7.36
CA VAL A 74 0.37 -15.25 -7.92
C VAL A 74 -0.63 -15.10 -6.79
N THR A 75 -1.20 -13.91 -6.65
CA THR A 75 -2.15 -13.58 -5.59
C THR A 75 -3.46 -13.03 -6.18
N PRO A 76 -4.59 -13.11 -5.45
CA PRO A 76 -5.82 -12.48 -5.90
C PRO A 76 -5.65 -10.97 -5.96
N LYS A 77 -6.11 -10.34 -7.04
CA LYS A 77 -6.18 -8.89 -7.11
C LYS A 77 -7.45 -8.41 -6.42
N LEU A 78 -7.34 -8.14 -5.13
CA LEU A 78 -8.43 -7.62 -4.30
C LEU A 78 -8.93 -6.27 -4.83
N ASP A 79 -10.25 -6.04 -4.71
CA ASP A 79 -10.91 -4.81 -5.14
C ASP A 79 -11.47 -4.03 -3.95
N GLY A 80 -10.67 -3.12 -3.40
CA GLY A 80 -11.01 -2.33 -2.23
C GLY A 80 -10.43 -0.92 -2.29
N SER A 81 -9.88 -0.48 -1.16
CA SER A 81 -9.15 0.78 -1.05
C SER A 81 -7.77 0.57 -0.44
N ALA A 82 -6.72 0.82 -1.22
CA ALA A 82 -5.33 0.74 -0.79
C ALA A 82 -4.98 1.76 0.31
N ILE A 83 -4.26 1.28 1.33
CA ILE A 83 -3.70 2.10 2.42
C ILE A 83 -2.23 1.72 2.67
N SER A 84 -1.49 2.60 3.32
CA SER A 84 -0.16 2.34 3.88
C SER A 84 -0.16 2.54 5.38
N ILE A 85 0.64 1.74 6.08
CA ILE A 85 0.80 1.77 7.52
C ILE A 85 2.29 1.94 7.81
N LEU A 86 2.66 3.04 8.44
CA LEU A 86 4.03 3.32 8.85
C LEU A 86 4.23 2.86 10.30
N TYR A 87 5.16 1.94 10.49
CA TYR A 87 5.71 1.55 11.77
C TYR A 87 7.09 2.18 11.94
N VAL A 88 7.38 2.68 13.14
CA VAL A 88 8.71 3.15 13.52
C VAL A 88 9.02 2.53 14.86
N HIS A 89 10.13 1.82 14.91
CA HIS A 89 10.54 1.03 16.07
C HIS A 89 9.47 0.06 16.54
N GLY A 90 8.87 -0.66 15.58
CA GLY A 90 7.78 -1.60 15.82
C GLY A 90 6.43 -0.97 16.18
N GLU A 91 6.32 0.33 16.43
CA GLU A 91 5.06 0.99 16.84
C GLU A 91 4.34 1.63 15.65
N LEU A 92 3.03 1.44 15.51
CA LEU A 92 2.22 2.09 14.49
C LEU A 92 2.23 3.62 14.69
N GLN A 93 2.80 4.34 13.74
CA GLN A 93 2.89 5.81 13.78
C GLN A 93 1.88 6.51 12.88
N ARG A 94 1.51 5.88 11.75
CA ARG A 94 0.64 6.53 10.77
C ARG A 94 -0.08 5.54 9.87
N VAL A 95 -1.31 5.87 9.50
CA VAL A 95 -2.05 5.21 8.42
C VAL A 95 -2.45 6.25 7.38
N LEU A 96 -2.15 5.99 6.10
CA LEU A 96 -2.49 6.86 5.00
C LEU A 96 -3.31 6.15 3.93
N THR A 97 -4.28 6.83 3.34
CA THR A 97 -4.86 6.38 2.06
C THR A 97 -3.84 6.47 0.94
N ARG A 98 -4.00 5.69 -0.14
CA ARG A 98 -3.05 5.73 -1.26
C ARG A 98 -2.91 7.11 -1.92
N GLY A 99 -4.02 7.82 -2.15
CA GLY A 99 -4.04 9.09 -2.89
C GLY A 99 -3.47 8.95 -4.31
N ASP A 100 -2.47 9.76 -4.66
CA ASP A 100 -1.75 9.66 -5.95
C ASP A 100 -0.56 8.68 -5.92
N GLY A 101 -0.41 7.94 -4.82
CA GLY A 101 0.68 7.02 -4.57
C GLY A 101 1.96 7.67 -4.01
N LYS A 102 2.09 9.00 -4.07
CA LYS A 102 3.18 9.74 -3.41
C LYS A 102 2.73 10.32 -2.08
N CYS A 103 1.51 10.86 -2.04
CA CYS A 103 0.89 11.40 -0.84
C CYS A 103 -0.53 10.86 -0.65
N GLY A 104 -0.90 10.66 0.62
CA GLY A 104 -2.20 10.21 1.07
C GLY A 104 -2.93 11.21 1.94
N ILE A 105 -4.12 10.81 2.39
CA ILE A 105 -4.86 11.47 3.47
C ILE A 105 -4.61 10.69 4.76
N ASP A 106 -4.39 11.40 5.87
CA ASP A 106 -4.23 10.81 7.19
C ASP A 106 -5.54 10.17 7.68
N ILE A 107 -5.47 8.88 7.97
CA ILE A 107 -6.55 8.07 8.54
C ILE A 107 -6.04 7.27 9.75
N THR A 108 -5.00 7.77 10.44
CA THR A 108 -4.38 7.08 11.58
C THR A 108 -5.36 6.80 12.71
N ASP A 109 -6.43 7.60 12.84
CA ASP A 109 -7.52 7.37 13.77
C ASP A 109 -8.31 6.07 13.50
N LYS A 110 -8.22 5.51 12.29
CA LYS A 110 -8.79 4.20 11.90
C LYS A 110 -7.82 3.05 12.20
N GLY A 111 -6.59 3.36 12.62
CA GLY A 111 -5.53 2.38 12.79
C GLY A 111 -5.77 1.35 13.89
N SER A 112 -6.76 1.55 14.77
CA SER A 112 -7.10 0.63 15.86
C SER A 112 -7.52 -0.77 15.40
N MET A 113 -7.94 -0.93 14.14
CA MET A 113 -8.26 -2.24 13.55
C MET A 113 -7.01 -3.03 13.11
N LEU A 114 -5.82 -2.42 13.16
CA LEU A 114 -4.56 -2.98 12.68
C LEU A 114 -3.68 -3.43 13.86
N PRO A 115 -2.67 -4.30 13.64
CA PRO A 115 -1.66 -4.59 14.65
C PRO A 115 -1.00 -3.29 15.13
N GLN A 116 -1.08 -2.98 16.44
CA GLN A 116 -0.51 -1.73 16.96
C GLN A 116 1.01 -1.78 17.10
N ARG A 117 1.56 -3.00 17.26
CA ARG A 117 2.99 -3.24 17.49
C ARG A 117 3.48 -4.46 16.73
N LEU A 118 4.67 -4.38 16.16
CA LEU A 118 5.39 -5.47 15.50
C LEU A 118 6.68 -5.75 16.27
N GLU A 119 6.69 -6.82 17.06
CA GLU A 119 7.83 -7.11 17.97
C GLU A 119 9.12 -7.45 17.22
N SER A 120 9.01 -8.11 16.07
CA SER A 120 10.15 -8.52 15.25
C SER A 120 10.85 -7.37 14.50
N TYR A 121 10.27 -6.17 14.49
CA TYR A 121 10.72 -5.01 13.71
C TYR A 121 11.02 -3.79 14.59
N TYR A 122 11.46 -4.01 15.84
CA TYR A 122 11.60 -2.96 16.85
C TYR A 122 12.68 -1.92 16.53
N ASP A 123 13.63 -2.21 15.65
CA ASP A 123 14.71 -1.27 15.30
C ASP A 123 14.53 -0.63 13.91
N GLU A 124 13.40 -0.89 13.24
CA GLU A 124 13.23 -0.55 11.82
C GLU A 124 12.19 0.55 11.56
N VAL A 125 12.36 1.23 10.41
CA VAL A 125 11.33 2.10 9.82
C VAL A 125 10.67 1.33 8.68
N LEU A 126 9.41 0.93 8.89
CA LEU A 126 8.75 -0.04 8.03
C LEU A 126 7.39 0.49 7.55
N GLN A 127 7.07 0.25 6.29
CA GLN A 127 5.78 0.54 5.69
C GLN A 127 5.12 -0.74 5.20
N VAL A 128 3.99 -1.10 5.81
CA VAL A 128 3.11 -2.16 5.30
C VAL A 128 2.12 -1.54 4.33
N THR A 129 1.94 -2.15 3.16
CA THR A 129 0.90 -1.77 2.21
C THR A 129 -0.11 -2.89 2.04
N GLY A 130 -1.38 -2.51 1.87
CA GLY A 130 -2.46 -3.47 1.77
C GLY A 130 -3.75 -2.84 1.28
N GLU A 131 -4.80 -3.65 1.22
CA GLU A 131 -6.12 -3.25 0.76
C GLU A 131 -7.14 -3.37 1.89
N ILE A 132 -7.93 -2.32 2.10
CA ILE A 132 -9.16 -2.41 2.89
C ILE A 132 -10.27 -2.93 1.98
N VAL A 133 -10.81 -4.09 2.33
CA VAL A 133 -11.82 -4.81 1.54
C VAL A 133 -13.12 -5.00 2.33
N ALA A 134 -14.23 -5.10 1.60
CA ALA A 134 -15.53 -5.47 2.14
C ALA A 134 -16.03 -6.73 1.43
N PRO A 135 -16.83 -7.60 2.08
CA PRO A 135 -17.32 -8.83 1.47
C PRO A 135 -18.12 -8.61 0.18
N LYS A 136 -18.12 -9.60 -0.71
CA LYS A 136 -18.90 -9.58 -1.98
C LYS A 136 -20.41 -9.35 -1.77
N SER A 137 -20.93 -9.71 -0.60
CA SER A 137 -22.34 -9.49 -0.24
C SER A 137 -22.70 -8.00 -0.11
N VAL A 138 -21.72 -7.12 0.11
CA VAL A 138 -21.92 -5.67 0.17
C VAL A 138 -22.00 -5.11 -1.24
N PRO A 139 -23.14 -4.51 -1.66
CA PRO A 139 -23.25 -3.88 -2.97
C PRO A 139 -22.22 -2.76 -3.13
N ASN A 140 -21.51 -2.77 -4.26
CA ASN A 140 -20.46 -1.78 -4.53
C ASN A 140 -19.39 -1.73 -3.42
N SER A 141 -18.99 -2.91 -2.94
CA SER A 141 -18.04 -3.16 -1.83
C SER A 141 -16.78 -2.28 -1.87
N ARG A 142 -16.21 -2.03 -3.05
CA ARG A 142 -15.08 -1.12 -3.23
C ARG A 142 -15.40 0.32 -2.76
N ASN A 143 -16.53 0.86 -3.20
CA ASN A 143 -16.97 2.20 -2.82
C ASN A 143 -17.42 2.25 -1.36
N TYR A 144 -17.98 1.15 -0.84
CA TYR A 144 -18.28 1.01 0.58
C TYR A 144 -17.00 1.11 1.44
N ALA A 145 -15.95 0.37 1.08
CA ALA A 145 -14.65 0.43 1.76
C ALA A 145 -14.04 1.84 1.69
N ALA A 146 -13.98 2.44 0.50
CA ALA A 146 -13.45 3.80 0.33
C ALA A 146 -14.29 4.85 1.08
N GLY A 147 -15.61 4.71 1.09
CA GLY A 147 -16.52 5.58 1.83
C GLY A 147 -16.33 5.48 3.34
N ALA A 148 -16.14 4.27 3.86
CA ALA A 148 -15.91 4.02 5.28
C ALA A 148 -14.64 4.70 5.81
N LEU A 149 -13.55 4.72 5.02
CA LEU A 149 -12.32 5.41 5.40
C LEU A 149 -12.49 6.93 5.58
N ASN A 150 -13.55 7.52 5.00
CA ASN A 150 -13.87 8.94 5.15
C ASN A 150 -14.83 9.24 6.32
N LEU A 151 -15.27 8.22 7.07
CA LEU A 151 -16.12 8.40 8.24
C LEU A 151 -15.37 9.18 9.33
N LYS A 152 -16.07 10.14 9.92
CA LYS A 152 -15.56 10.94 11.04
C LYS A 152 -15.77 10.26 12.38
N ASP A 153 -16.82 9.45 12.51
CA ASP A 153 -17.09 8.66 13.70
C ASP A 153 -16.37 7.31 13.61
N ILE A 154 -15.44 7.08 14.53
CA ILE A 154 -14.68 5.84 14.62
C ILE A 154 -15.57 4.66 15.01
N SER A 155 -16.60 4.87 15.82
CA SER A 155 -17.52 3.80 16.22
C SER A 155 -18.32 3.32 15.00
N GLU A 156 -18.76 4.25 14.16
CA GLU A 156 -19.41 3.91 12.90
C GLU A 156 -18.45 3.18 11.95
N PHE A 157 -17.20 3.64 11.85
CA PHE A 157 -16.17 2.97 11.06
C PHE A 157 -15.94 1.52 11.51
N LEU A 158 -15.74 1.30 12.81
CA LEU A 158 -15.49 -0.02 13.39
C LEU A 158 -16.71 -0.96 13.30
N SER A 159 -17.92 -0.40 13.12
CA SER A 159 -19.12 -1.20 12.83
C SER A 159 -19.23 -1.66 11.37
N ARG A 160 -18.39 -1.11 10.46
CA ARG A 160 -18.37 -1.52 9.06
C ARG A 160 -17.69 -2.88 8.93
N ASP A 161 -18.24 -3.73 8.07
CA ASP A 161 -17.68 -5.04 7.79
C ASP A 161 -16.49 -4.90 6.82
N LEU A 162 -15.32 -4.59 7.40
CA LEU A 162 -14.08 -4.31 6.68
C LEU A 162 -12.95 -5.16 7.22
N CYS A 163 -12.09 -5.59 6.30
CA CYS A 163 -10.85 -6.29 6.62
C CYS A 163 -9.68 -5.59 5.93
N PHE A 164 -8.53 -5.56 6.59
CA PHE A 164 -7.27 -5.18 5.97
C PHE A 164 -6.52 -6.45 5.56
N ILE A 165 -6.08 -6.51 4.31
CA ILE A 165 -5.24 -7.60 3.80
C ILE A 165 -3.95 -6.99 3.26
N ALA A 166 -2.82 -7.35 3.87
CA ALA A 166 -1.51 -6.88 3.47
C ALA A 166 -1.03 -7.54 2.17
N TYR A 167 -0.33 -6.78 1.33
CA TYR A 167 0.27 -7.25 0.08
C TYR A 167 1.67 -6.72 -0.18
N GLY A 168 2.23 -5.93 0.72
CA GLY A 168 3.53 -5.33 0.52
C GLY A 168 4.17 -4.92 1.83
N LEU A 169 5.49 -4.96 1.83
CA LEU A 169 6.36 -4.63 2.93
C LEU A 169 7.53 -3.84 2.38
N GLU A 170 7.83 -2.69 2.96
CA GLU A 170 9.02 -1.91 2.62
C GLU A 170 9.72 -1.44 3.91
N PRO A 171 11.04 -1.59 4.06
CA PRO A 171 12.00 -2.19 3.13
C PRO A 171 11.71 -3.67 2.82
N PHE A 172 12.13 -4.10 1.62
CA PHE A 172 11.95 -5.49 1.20
C PHE A 172 12.95 -6.38 1.92
N GLY A 173 12.51 -7.55 2.40
CA GLY A 173 13.38 -8.65 2.78
C GLY A 173 13.94 -9.36 1.55
N ARG A 174 14.33 -10.63 1.70
CA ARG A 174 14.96 -11.40 0.63
C ARG A 174 13.96 -11.84 -0.45
N THR A 175 12.82 -12.41 -0.04
CA THR A 175 11.75 -12.81 -0.96
C THR A 175 10.40 -12.26 -0.55
N TYR A 176 9.48 -12.17 -1.51
CA TYR A 176 8.11 -11.75 -1.28
C TYR A 176 7.37 -12.67 -0.32
N CYS A 177 7.55 -13.98 -0.51
CA CYS A 177 6.89 -14.98 0.32
C CYS A 177 7.33 -14.81 1.78
N GLU A 178 8.63 -14.65 2.02
CA GLU A 178 9.18 -14.41 3.36
C GLU A 178 8.63 -13.11 3.97
N ASP A 179 8.51 -12.02 3.19
CA ASP A 179 7.92 -10.77 3.66
C ASP A 179 6.46 -10.96 4.12
N MET A 180 5.66 -11.70 3.34
CA MET A 180 4.27 -11.96 3.69
C MET A 180 4.13 -12.91 4.89
N GLU A 181 4.96 -13.94 4.98
CA GLU A 181 5.01 -14.86 6.14
C GLU A 181 5.41 -14.14 7.43
N ALA A 182 6.33 -13.19 7.34
CA ALA A 182 6.72 -12.36 8.48
C ALA A 182 5.58 -11.43 8.93
N LEU A 183 4.81 -10.88 7.99
CA LEU A 183 3.60 -10.11 8.30
C LEU A 183 2.51 -10.99 8.93
N GLN A 184 2.30 -12.22 8.45
CA GLN A 184 1.39 -13.18 9.07
C GLN A 184 1.77 -13.45 10.53
N THR A 185 3.06 -13.71 10.78
CA THR A 185 3.59 -13.93 12.13
C THR A 185 3.37 -12.71 13.03
N SER A 186 3.33 -11.52 12.45
CA SER A 186 3.08 -10.25 13.14
C SER A 186 1.58 -9.92 13.28
N GLY A 187 0.68 -10.84 12.94
CA GLY A 187 -0.76 -10.73 13.15
C GLY A 187 -1.53 -10.10 11.98
N PHE A 188 -0.92 -9.98 10.80
CA PHE A 188 -1.64 -9.55 9.60
C PHE A 188 -2.25 -10.72 8.84
N SER A 189 -3.44 -10.49 8.28
CA SER A 189 -3.92 -11.23 7.13
C SER A 189 -3.17 -10.78 5.87
N THR A 190 -2.74 -11.71 5.02
CA THR A 190 -1.94 -11.38 3.82
C THR A 190 -2.51 -12.00 2.55
N VAL A 191 -2.21 -11.42 1.39
CA VAL A 191 -2.74 -11.88 0.10
C VAL A 191 -2.26 -13.26 -0.33
N ILE A 192 -1.26 -13.85 0.34
CA ILE A 192 -0.85 -15.25 0.10
C ILE A 192 -1.68 -16.26 0.91
N ASP A 193 -2.52 -15.79 1.85
CA ASP A 193 -3.48 -16.67 2.52
C ASP A 193 -4.48 -17.25 1.49
N GLU A 194 -4.88 -18.50 1.69
CA GLU A 194 -5.68 -19.25 0.70
C GLU A 194 -7.18 -18.87 0.70
N ASP A 195 -7.68 -18.06 1.65
CA ASP A 195 -9.12 -17.90 1.91
C ASP A 195 -9.72 -16.50 1.63
N TRP A 196 -9.40 -15.92 0.48
CA TRP A 196 -9.95 -14.60 0.09
C TRP A 196 -11.12 -14.65 -0.89
N ALA A 197 -11.73 -15.82 -1.09
CA ALA A 197 -12.85 -16.00 -2.02
C ALA A 197 -14.09 -15.17 -1.66
N GLN A 198 -14.24 -14.79 -0.38
CA GLN A 198 -15.33 -13.95 0.12
C GLN A 198 -15.23 -12.47 -0.29
N PHE A 199 -14.06 -12.00 -0.72
CA PHE A 199 -13.82 -10.60 -1.12
C PHE A 199 -13.78 -10.44 -2.64
N PRO A 200 -14.29 -9.32 -3.19
CA PRO A 200 -14.27 -9.06 -4.63
C PRO A 200 -12.82 -9.03 -5.14
N HIS A 201 -12.59 -9.73 -6.25
CA HIS A 201 -11.29 -9.73 -6.92
C HIS A 201 -11.50 -9.56 -8.43
N ASP A 202 -10.70 -8.70 -9.07
CA ASP A 202 -10.87 -8.27 -10.47
C ASP A 202 -9.76 -8.80 -11.41
N GLY A 203 -9.02 -9.81 -10.94
CA GLY A 203 -7.91 -10.43 -11.65
C GLY A 203 -6.95 -11.13 -10.68
N THR A 204 -5.73 -11.39 -11.16
CA THR A 204 -4.63 -11.87 -10.33
C THR A 204 -3.44 -10.92 -10.44
N VAL A 205 -2.68 -10.78 -9.35
CA VAL A 205 -1.40 -10.08 -9.35
C VAL A 205 -0.30 -11.10 -9.48
N TRP A 206 0.64 -10.83 -10.37
CA TRP A 206 1.83 -11.65 -10.61
C TRP A 206 3.01 -10.79 -10.22
N ARG A 207 3.79 -11.20 -9.22
CA ARG A 207 4.96 -10.48 -8.69
C ARG A 207 6.13 -11.46 -8.62
N LEU A 208 7.33 -11.02 -9.00
CA LEU A 208 8.53 -11.82 -8.75
C LEU A 208 8.68 -12.11 -7.25
N ASP A 209 9.07 -13.33 -6.93
CA ASP A 209 9.31 -13.72 -5.54
C ASP A 209 10.62 -13.12 -5.02
N ASP A 210 11.69 -13.20 -5.81
CA ASP A 210 12.98 -12.63 -5.45
C ASP A 210 12.94 -11.08 -5.48
N ASN A 211 13.15 -10.46 -4.33
CA ASN A 211 13.05 -9.01 -4.17
C ASN A 211 14.24 -8.25 -4.79
N GLU A 212 15.41 -8.88 -4.88
CA GLU A 212 16.59 -8.28 -5.53
C GLU A 212 16.32 -8.17 -7.05
N ASN A 213 15.88 -9.26 -7.67
CA ASN A 213 15.46 -9.26 -9.08
C ASN A 213 14.29 -8.30 -9.34
N PHE A 214 13.33 -8.20 -8.41
CA PHE A 214 12.22 -7.24 -8.51
C PHE A 214 12.72 -5.79 -8.56
N LEU A 215 13.68 -5.44 -7.70
CA LEU A 215 14.28 -4.11 -7.63
C LEU A 215 15.16 -3.81 -8.85
N ASP A 216 15.94 -4.79 -9.33
CA ASP A 216 16.85 -4.66 -10.48
C ASP A 216 16.11 -4.37 -11.78
N LEU A 217 14.91 -4.93 -11.96
CA LEU A 217 14.05 -4.58 -13.09
C LEU A 217 13.58 -3.13 -13.04
N GLY A 218 13.56 -2.52 -11.86
CA GLY A 218 13.23 -1.12 -11.63
C GLY A 218 11.75 -0.79 -11.82
N TYR A 219 11.50 0.51 -11.96
CA TYR A 219 10.15 1.08 -12.00
C TYR A 219 9.98 1.94 -13.25
N THR A 220 8.74 2.02 -13.75
CA THR A 220 8.34 3.13 -14.62
C THR A 220 7.91 4.33 -13.78
N ALA A 221 7.44 5.39 -14.43
CA ALA A 221 6.85 6.52 -13.72
C ALA A 221 5.65 6.12 -12.85
N HIS A 222 4.98 4.99 -13.13
CA HIS A 222 3.68 4.65 -12.52
C HIS A 222 3.58 3.23 -11.94
N HIS A 223 4.42 2.28 -12.38
CA HIS A 223 4.33 0.89 -11.96
C HIS A 223 5.71 0.23 -11.83
N PRO A 224 5.87 -0.76 -10.93
CA PRO A 224 7.06 -1.62 -10.94
C PRO A 224 7.11 -2.40 -12.26
N ARG A 225 8.31 -2.79 -12.68
CA ARG A 225 8.47 -3.72 -13.79
C ARG A 225 8.27 -5.14 -13.30
N GLY A 226 8.84 -5.54 -12.17
CA GLY A 226 8.73 -6.90 -11.60
C GLY A 226 7.34 -7.35 -11.11
N ALA A 227 6.26 -6.61 -11.39
CA ALA A 227 4.90 -7.06 -11.11
C ALA A 227 3.85 -6.51 -12.08
N PHE A 228 2.79 -7.28 -12.33
CA PHE A 228 1.66 -6.88 -13.15
C PHE A 228 0.33 -7.46 -12.65
N ALA A 229 -0.77 -6.85 -13.06
CA ALA A 229 -2.13 -7.32 -12.84
C ALA A 229 -2.65 -7.99 -14.12
N LEU A 230 -2.89 -9.29 -14.07
CA LEU A 230 -3.55 -10.03 -15.14
C LEU A 230 -5.06 -9.86 -15.03
N LYS A 231 -5.70 -9.39 -16.10
CA LYS A 231 -7.14 -9.15 -16.17
C LYS A 231 -7.79 -9.92 -17.29
N LYS A 232 -9.02 -10.37 -17.03
CA LYS A 232 -9.92 -10.87 -18.06
C LYS A 232 -10.46 -9.72 -18.89
N GLN A 233 -10.46 -9.90 -20.21
CA GLN A 233 -11.10 -8.95 -21.09
C GLN A 233 -12.61 -9.24 -21.11
N HIS A 234 -13.39 -8.40 -20.45
CA HIS A 234 -14.84 -8.48 -20.56
C HIS A 234 -15.26 -8.11 -21.98
N LYS A 235 -16.15 -8.91 -22.58
CA LYS A 235 -16.77 -8.55 -23.86
C LYS A 235 -17.49 -7.23 -23.67
N GLY A 236 -17.16 -6.25 -24.53
CA GLY A 236 -17.92 -5.01 -24.58
C GLY A 236 -19.40 -5.31 -24.82
N VAL A 237 -20.26 -4.56 -24.18
CA VAL A 237 -21.69 -4.56 -24.47
C VAL A 237 -21.96 -3.57 -25.59
N THR A 238 -22.68 -4.00 -26.61
CA THR A 238 -23.19 -3.12 -27.65
C THR A 238 -24.35 -2.31 -27.08
N THR A 239 -24.31 -1.00 -27.24
CA THR A 239 -25.41 -0.10 -26.89
C THR A 239 -25.61 0.92 -28.01
N THR A 240 -26.74 1.61 -28.01
CA THR A 240 -27.07 2.63 -29.01
C THR A 240 -26.66 4.01 -28.48
N LEU A 241 -25.84 4.74 -29.24
CA LEU A 241 -25.57 6.16 -28.97
C LEU A 241 -26.83 6.97 -29.27
N LEU A 242 -27.43 7.55 -28.23
CA LEU A 242 -28.67 8.34 -28.37
C LEU A 242 -28.38 9.83 -28.59
N ASP A 243 -27.38 10.37 -27.90
CA ASP A 243 -27.03 11.79 -27.96
C ASP A 243 -25.56 12.01 -27.54
N VAL A 244 -25.01 13.19 -27.82
CA VAL A 244 -23.66 13.61 -27.42
C VAL A 244 -23.70 15.00 -26.76
N GLU A 245 -23.41 15.04 -25.47
CA GLU A 245 -23.25 16.30 -24.72
C GLU A 245 -21.79 16.75 -24.71
N TRP A 246 -21.53 18.00 -25.10
CA TRP A 246 -20.19 18.58 -25.13
C TRP A 246 -19.92 19.39 -23.86
N GLN A 247 -18.95 18.95 -23.05
CA GLN A 247 -18.50 19.69 -21.86
C GLN A 247 -17.28 20.56 -22.18
N VAL A 248 -17.32 21.84 -21.78
CA VAL A 248 -16.19 22.77 -21.91
C VAL A 248 -15.36 22.74 -20.63
N GLY A 249 -14.10 22.28 -20.73
CA GLY A 249 -13.16 22.26 -19.59
C GLY A 249 -12.56 23.63 -19.30
N LYS A 250 -12.04 23.82 -18.07
CA LYS A 250 -11.22 24.99 -17.73
C LYS A 250 -9.89 24.88 -18.50
N SER A 251 -9.64 25.86 -19.36
CA SER A 251 -8.38 26.06 -20.10
C SER A 251 -7.28 26.58 -19.18
#